data_AF-A0A7C3JCP9-F1
#
_entry.id   AF-A0A7C3JCP9-F1
#
_cell.length_a   1.000
_cell.length_b   1.000
_cell.length_c   1.000
_cell.angle_alpha   90.00
_cell.angle_beta   90.00
_cell.angle_gamma   90.00
#
_symmetry.space_group_name_H-M   'P 1'
#
loop_
_entity.id
_entity.type
_entity.pdbx_description
1 polymer ?
#
loop_
_entity_poly.entity_id
_entity_poly.type
_entity_poly.pdbx_seq_one_letter_code
_entity_poly.pdbx_strand_id
1 'polypeptide(L)'
;MLRDLPSNFDDIQAVMGRLPAQGAPVRLVKQYKGLELSQDVRLVEVTPERAALEAIRLNYCTILEGEIHLHSHAFPKPMTARLTDFDYEKGMIFLTDFAFRDWKERQYERVQPREPTYVTVHCRRRDCRAFLEDISLTGAALLMKRDHEHEMRAQPGNRLTLDFELAQLYRFTHVKGIMCYVRPVGEALLKAGIRLFPTMKQARQLQAYIAWRREEILDEVNQSFIKRRAPRGVEALFF
;
A
#
# COMPACT_ATOMS: atom_id res chain seq x y z
N MET A 1 -29.95 -0.01 -3.64
CA MET A 1 -29.81 -1.00 -4.73
C MET A 1 -28.51 -0.70 -5.46
N LEU A 2 -27.42 -1.37 -5.06
CA LEU A 2 -26.17 -1.39 -5.82
C LEU A 2 -26.37 -2.41 -6.93
N ARG A 3 -26.34 -1.96 -8.19
CA ARG A 3 -26.24 -2.89 -9.32
C ARG A 3 -24.80 -3.42 -9.30
N ASP A 4 -24.65 -4.72 -9.08
CA ASP A 4 -23.45 -5.44 -9.46
C ASP A 4 -23.24 -5.22 -10.97
N LEU A 5 -22.24 -4.41 -11.31
CA LEU A 5 -21.80 -4.27 -12.69
C LEU A 5 -20.94 -5.51 -13.01
N PRO A 6 -21.19 -6.18 -14.14
CA PRO A 6 -20.57 -7.46 -14.45
C PRO A 6 -19.05 -7.30 -14.53
N SER A 7 -18.35 -8.15 -13.81
CA SER A 7 -16.90 -8.35 -13.92
C SER A 7 -16.57 -9.18 -15.16
N ASN A 8 -17.18 -8.87 -16.31
CA ASN A 8 -17.09 -9.76 -17.47
C ASN A 8 -15.78 -9.55 -18.21
N PHE A 9 -15.15 -10.66 -18.57
CA PHE A 9 -13.96 -10.72 -19.41
C PHE A 9 -14.12 -9.88 -20.70
N ASP A 10 -15.31 -9.88 -21.29
CA ASP A 10 -15.66 -9.10 -22.48
C ASP A 10 -15.50 -7.58 -22.30
N ASP A 11 -15.86 -7.06 -21.12
CA ASP A 11 -15.74 -5.63 -20.80
C ASP A 11 -14.28 -5.22 -20.65
N ILE A 12 -13.47 -6.10 -20.03
CA ILE A 12 -12.02 -5.88 -19.89
C ILE A 12 -11.38 -5.90 -21.27
N GLN A 13 -11.70 -6.89 -22.11
CA GLN A 13 -11.21 -6.96 -23.49
C GLN A 13 -11.56 -5.70 -24.29
N ALA A 14 -12.81 -5.26 -24.23
CA ALA A 14 -13.29 -4.10 -24.97
C ALA A 14 -12.58 -2.80 -24.54
N VAL A 15 -12.34 -2.63 -23.23
CA VAL A 15 -11.62 -1.46 -22.71
C VAL A 15 -10.14 -1.54 -23.09
N MET A 16 -9.49 -2.67 -22.80
CA MET A 16 -8.06 -2.89 -23.02
C MET A 16 -7.69 -2.75 -24.51
N GLY A 17 -8.50 -3.30 -25.42
CA GLY A 17 -8.29 -3.20 -26.86
C GLY A 17 -8.41 -1.78 -27.44
N ARG A 18 -9.07 -0.85 -26.74
CA ARG A 18 -9.25 0.55 -27.20
C ARG A 18 -8.16 1.49 -26.73
N LEU A 19 -7.42 1.15 -25.68
CA LEU A 19 -6.43 2.04 -25.08
C LEU A 19 -5.30 2.48 -26.03
N PRO A 20 -4.69 1.60 -26.85
CA PRO A 20 -3.60 2.01 -27.73
C PRO A 20 -4.05 3.07 -28.76
N ALA A 21 -5.25 2.89 -29.31
CA ALA A 21 -5.84 3.79 -30.30
C ALA A 21 -6.18 5.18 -29.73
N GLN A 22 -6.42 5.26 -28.43
CA GLN A 22 -6.78 6.51 -27.75
C GLN A 22 -5.57 7.29 -27.24
N GLY A 23 -4.37 6.69 -27.23
CA GLY A 23 -3.18 7.29 -26.63
C GLY A 23 -3.38 7.67 -25.16
N ALA A 24 -4.31 7.00 -24.47
CA ALA A 24 -4.73 7.39 -23.13
C ALA A 24 -3.58 7.15 -22.14
N PRO A 25 -3.23 8.14 -21.29
CA PRO A 25 -2.22 7.91 -20.27
C PRO A 25 -2.72 6.85 -19.30
N VAL A 26 -1.85 5.88 -19.01
CA VAL A 26 -2.08 4.86 -17.99
C VAL A 26 -1.10 5.14 -16.86
N ARG A 27 -1.61 5.15 -15.63
CA ARG A 27 -0.81 5.25 -14.42
C ARG A 27 -0.81 3.93 -13.68
N LEU A 28 0.38 3.44 -13.39
CA LEU A 28 0.58 2.29 -12.52
C LEU A 28 0.69 2.79 -11.08
N VAL A 29 -0.09 2.20 -10.19
CA VAL A 29 -0.14 2.54 -8.76
C VAL A 29 0.07 1.28 -7.92
N LYS A 30 0.92 1.38 -6.90
CA LYS A 30 1.18 0.31 -5.94
C LYS A 30 1.37 0.84 -4.53
N GLN A 31 0.85 0.11 -3.55
CA GLN A 31 1.16 0.35 -2.14
C GLN A 31 2.42 -0.43 -1.74
N TYR A 32 3.42 0.26 -1.21
CA TYR A 32 4.64 -0.34 -0.68
C TYR A 32 5.00 0.31 0.66
N LYS A 33 5.08 -0.50 1.73
CA LYS A 33 5.37 0.00 3.09
C LYS A 33 4.47 1.19 3.49
N GLY A 34 3.19 1.10 3.18
CA GLY A 34 2.18 2.16 3.43
C GLY A 34 2.17 3.30 2.41
N LEU A 35 3.28 3.52 1.68
CA LEU A 35 3.42 4.58 0.69
C LEU A 35 2.77 4.18 -0.63
N GLU A 36 2.04 5.12 -1.23
CA GLU A 36 1.52 4.96 -2.57
C GLU A 36 2.57 5.41 -3.59
N LEU A 37 3.07 4.47 -4.36
CA LEU A 37 4.04 4.71 -5.42
C LEU A 37 3.31 4.63 -6.75
N SER A 38 3.48 5.66 -7.56
CA SER A 38 2.88 5.73 -8.87
C SER A 38 3.85 6.19 -9.94
N GLN A 39 3.64 5.71 -11.15
CA GLN A 39 4.33 6.17 -12.35
C GLN A 39 3.40 6.12 -13.54
N ASP A 40 3.55 7.08 -14.44
CA ASP A 40 2.91 7.01 -15.74
C ASP A 40 3.68 5.99 -16.60
N VAL A 41 2.95 5.24 -17.42
CA VAL A 41 3.47 4.17 -18.27
C VAL A 41 2.89 4.31 -19.67
N ARG A 42 3.68 3.93 -20.67
CA ARG A 42 3.21 3.88 -22.05
C ARG A 42 2.74 2.48 -22.38
N LEU A 43 1.52 2.36 -22.87
CA LEU A 43 0.99 1.11 -23.36
C LEU A 43 1.65 0.78 -24.71
N VAL A 44 2.30 -0.38 -24.82
CA VAL A 44 2.99 -0.81 -26.04
C VAL A 44 2.18 -1.85 -26.78
N GLU A 45 1.72 -2.87 -26.06
CA GLU A 45 0.92 -3.96 -26.62
C GLU A 45 -0.15 -4.36 -25.62
N VAL A 46 -1.34 -4.66 -26.12
CA VAL A 46 -2.44 -5.16 -25.29
C VAL A 46 -3.17 -6.26 -26.01
N THR A 47 -3.32 -7.37 -25.30
CA THR A 47 -4.22 -8.47 -25.63
C THR A 47 -5.21 -8.65 -24.48
N PRO A 48 -6.27 -9.46 -24.67
CA PRO A 48 -7.17 -9.85 -23.59
C PRO A 48 -6.52 -10.40 -22.32
N GLU A 49 -5.39 -11.08 -22.48
CA GLU A 49 -4.75 -11.85 -21.40
C GLU A 49 -3.48 -11.18 -20.89
N ARG A 50 -2.87 -10.31 -21.70
CA ARG A 50 -1.58 -9.70 -21.41
C ARG A 50 -1.52 -8.24 -21.83
N ALA A 51 -0.84 -7.42 -21.04
CA ALA A 51 -0.39 -6.11 -21.50
C ALA A 51 1.13 -6.01 -21.38
N ALA A 52 1.75 -5.36 -22.35
CA ALA A 52 3.14 -4.91 -22.32
C ALA A 52 3.14 -3.38 -22.18
N LEU A 53 3.75 -2.90 -21.12
CA LEU A 53 3.86 -1.48 -20.79
C LEU A 53 5.32 -1.09 -20.75
N GLU A 54 5.65 0.11 -21.20
CA GLU A 54 6.97 0.70 -21.03
C GLU A 54 6.95 1.61 -19.80
N ALA A 55 7.88 1.36 -18.88
CA ALA A 55 8.03 2.11 -17.65
C ALA A 55 8.89 3.36 -17.88
N ILE A 56 8.42 4.52 -17.40
CA ILE A 56 9.23 5.75 -17.39
C ILE A 56 10.29 5.70 -16.29
N ARG A 57 10.00 5.05 -15.15
CA ARG A 57 10.89 4.96 -13.99
C ARG A 57 11.17 3.51 -13.60
N LEU A 58 12.31 3.00 -14.04
CA LEU A 58 12.72 1.60 -13.83
C LEU A 58 12.93 1.23 -12.35
N ASN A 59 13.30 2.19 -11.50
CA ASN A 59 13.57 1.94 -10.09
C ASN A 59 12.35 1.42 -9.33
N TYR A 60 11.16 1.88 -9.68
CA TYR A 60 9.91 1.46 -9.05
C TYR A 60 9.51 0.03 -9.45
N CYS A 61 10.06 -0.52 -10.53
CA CYS A 61 9.70 -1.85 -11.01
C CYS A 61 10.09 -2.97 -10.03
N THR A 62 11.11 -2.75 -9.20
CA THR A 62 11.58 -3.76 -8.22
C THR A 62 10.59 -4.11 -7.13
N ILE A 63 9.65 -3.22 -6.84
CA ILE A 63 8.62 -3.42 -5.83
C ILE A 63 7.28 -3.85 -6.44
N LEU A 64 7.18 -3.96 -7.78
CA LEU A 64 5.91 -4.22 -8.47
C LEU A 64 5.42 -5.66 -8.39
N GLU A 65 6.13 -6.57 -7.70
CA GLU A 65 5.74 -7.98 -7.51
C GLU A 65 4.34 -8.19 -6.92
N GLY A 66 3.50 -8.97 -7.60
CA GLY A 66 2.13 -9.25 -7.16
C GLY A 66 1.08 -8.34 -7.80
N GLU A 67 0.01 -8.03 -7.05
CA GLU A 67 -1.09 -7.19 -7.53
C GLU A 67 -0.66 -5.72 -7.63
N ILE A 68 -1.05 -5.08 -8.74
CA ILE A 68 -0.85 -3.66 -9.02
C ILE A 68 -2.16 -3.05 -9.52
N HIS A 69 -2.28 -1.72 -9.40
CA HIS A 69 -3.43 -0.98 -9.88
C HIS A 69 -3.07 -0.15 -11.11
N LEU A 70 -3.99 -0.12 -12.07
CA LEU A 70 -3.93 0.65 -13.30
C LEU A 70 -5.05 1.67 -13.28
N HIS A 71 -4.67 2.94 -13.43
CA HIS A 71 -5.58 4.08 -13.43
C HIS A 71 -5.50 4.75 -14.80
N SER A 72 -6.65 4.98 -15.42
CA SER A 72 -6.77 5.77 -16.63
C SER A 72 -8.19 6.34 -16.70
N HIS A 73 -8.34 7.52 -17.29
CA HIS A 73 -9.67 8.09 -17.56
C HIS A 73 -10.47 7.25 -18.57
N ALA A 74 -9.80 6.40 -19.35
CA ALA A 74 -10.45 5.45 -20.25
C ALA A 74 -11.09 4.26 -19.51
N PHE A 75 -10.75 4.04 -18.22
CA PHE A 75 -11.32 2.96 -17.44
C PHE A 75 -12.61 3.40 -16.74
N PRO A 76 -13.67 2.57 -16.77
CA PRO A 76 -14.90 2.87 -16.02
C PRO A 76 -14.67 2.85 -14.50
N LYS A 77 -13.69 2.07 -14.03
CA LYS A 77 -13.20 2.02 -12.65
C LYS A 77 -11.74 1.54 -12.64
N PRO A 78 -11.00 1.74 -11.54
CA PRO A 78 -9.63 1.25 -11.40
C PRO A 78 -9.53 -0.25 -11.71
N MET A 79 -8.46 -0.61 -12.42
CA MET A 79 -8.21 -1.99 -12.82
C MET A 79 -7.05 -2.54 -12.00
N THR A 80 -7.14 -3.76 -11.50
CA THR A 80 -6.02 -4.51 -10.97
C THR A 80 -5.43 -5.41 -12.02
N ALA A 81 -4.13 -5.66 -11.94
CA ALA A 81 -3.42 -6.64 -12.73
C ALA A 81 -2.32 -7.28 -11.89
N ARG A 82 -1.75 -8.38 -12.36
CA ARG A 82 -0.60 -9.03 -11.76
C ARG A 82 0.63 -8.83 -12.62
N LEU A 83 1.75 -8.43 -12.00
CA LEU A 83 3.05 -8.45 -12.67
C LEU A 83 3.49 -9.90 -12.90
N THR A 84 3.78 -10.26 -14.15
CA THR A 84 4.34 -11.57 -14.51
C THR A 84 5.82 -11.52 -14.80
N ASP A 85 6.28 -10.49 -15.49
CA ASP A 85 7.69 -10.36 -15.87
C ASP A 85 8.09 -8.89 -16.09
N PHE A 86 9.39 -8.62 -16.03
CA PHE A 86 9.96 -7.30 -16.29
C PHE A 86 11.30 -7.40 -17.04
N ASP A 87 11.35 -6.82 -18.24
CA ASP A 87 12.58 -6.65 -19.01
C ASP A 87 13.26 -5.34 -18.60
N TYR A 88 14.30 -5.44 -17.78
CA TYR A 88 15.08 -4.29 -17.29
C TYR A 88 15.84 -3.55 -18.40
N GLU A 89 16.22 -4.25 -19.47
CA GLU A 89 16.99 -3.66 -20.57
C GLU A 89 16.10 -2.77 -21.45
N LYS A 90 14.89 -3.25 -21.74
CA LYS A 90 13.90 -2.51 -22.54
C LYS A 90 12.96 -1.65 -21.71
N GLY A 91 12.98 -1.78 -20.38
CA GLY A 91 12.04 -1.11 -19.50
C GLY A 91 10.59 -1.59 -19.65
N MET A 92 10.40 -2.85 -20.02
CA MET A 92 9.07 -3.41 -20.32
C MET A 92 8.49 -4.17 -19.14
N ILE A 93 7.29 -3.79 -18.73
CA ILE A 93 6.45 -4.45 -17.72
C ILE A 93 5.43 -5.34 -18.43
N PHE A 94 5.32 -6.58 -17.99
CA PHE A 94 4.32 -7.52 -18.49
C PHE A 94 3.29 -7.84 -17.40
N LEU A 95 2.02 -7.66 -17.74
CA LEU A 95 0.90 -7.80 -16.82
C LEU A 95 -0.12 -8.83 -17.31
N THR A 96 -0.75 -9.54 -16.37
CA THR A 96 -1.87 -10.46 -16.61
C THR A 96 -2.95 -10.29 -15.54
N ASP A 97 -3.95 -11.18 -15.51
CA ASP A 97 -4.97 -11.27 -14.46
C ASP A 97 -5.75 -9.95 -14.23
N PHE A 98 -6.14 -9.31 -15.32
CA PHE A 98 -6.87 -8.05 -15.27
C PHE A 98 -8.24 -8.24 -14.62
N ALA A 99 -8.57 -7.34 -13.69
CA ALA A 99 -9.87 -7.32 -13.06
C ALA A 99 -10.24 -5.89 -12.65
N PHE A 100 -11.49 -5.50 -12.81
CA PHE A 100 -11.93 -4.21 -12.29
C PHE A 100 -12.24 -4.28 -10.79
N ARG A 101 -11.56 -3.48 -9.97
CA ARG A 101 -11.76 -3.43 -8.53
C ARG A 101 -11.98 -2.02 -8.02
N ASP A 102 -12.70 -1.93 -6.90
CA ASP A 102 -12.83 -0.67 -6.20
C ASP A 102 -11.47 -0.28 -5.61
N TRP A 103 -11.03 0.93 -5.94
CA TRP A 103 -9.90 1.56 -5.31
C TRP A 103 -10.36 2.82 -4.61
N LYS A 104 -9.95 2.95 -3.35
CA LYS A 104 -10.23 4.14 -2.57
C LYS A 104 -8.96 4.93 -2.41
N GLU A 105 -8.90 6.06 -3.09
CA GLU A 105 -7.81 7.03 -2.92
C GLU A 105 -7.73 7.46 -1.45
N ARG A 106 -6.51 7.52 -0.94
CA ARG A 106 -6.25 7.94 0.42
C ARG A 106 -6.10 9.46 0.43
N GLN A 107 -6.78 10.10 1.37
CA GLN A 107 -6.63 11.54 1.59
C GLN A 107 -5.24 11.93 2.11
N TYR A 108 -4.59 11.02 2.84
CA TYR A 108 -3.29 11.26 3.47
C TYR A 108 -2.34 10.12 3.14
N GLU A 109 -1.11 10.50 2.84
CA GLU A 109 0.02 9.60 2.72
C GLU A 109 0.20 8.79 4.01
N ARG A 110 0.57 7.52 3.85
CA ARG A 110 0.90 6.66 4.98
C ARG A 110 2.30 6.12 4.82
N VAL A 111 2.93 5.80 5.94
CA VAL A 111 4.22 5.10 5.97
C VAL A 111 4.16 3.98 6.99
N GLN A 112 4.81 2.86 6.67
CA GLN A 112 5.13 1.82 7.62
C GLN A 112 6.34 2.28 8.44
N PRO A 113 6.32 2.10 9.77
CA PRO A 113 7.48 2.37 10.60
C PRO A 113 8.74 1.61 10.14
N ARG A 114 9.91 2.22 10.34
CA ARG A 114 11.19 1.59 9.96
C ARG A 114 11.42 0.29 10.71
N GLU A 115 11.22 0.32 12.01
CA GLU A 115 11.31 -0.83 12.91
C GLU A 115 9.91 -1.29 13.34
N PRO A 116 9.72 -2.56 13.72
CA PRO A 116 8.47 -3.02 14.32
C PRO A 116 8.09 -2.18 15.55
N THR A 117 7.08 -1.33 15.41
CA THR A 117 6.63 -0.44 16.50
C THR A 117 5.47 -1.05 17.26
N TYR A 118 5.64 -1.18 18.58
CA TYR A 118 4.53 -1.47 19.48
C TYR A 118 3.73 -0.21 19.81
N VAL A 119 2.41 -0.37 19.86
CA VAL A 119 1.46 0.65 20.29
C VAL A 119 0.73 0.13 21.50
N THR A 120 0.74 0.90 22.57
CA THR A 120 -0.15 0.66 23.71
C THR A 120 -1.48 1.33 23.40
N VAL A 121 -2.53 0.51 23.32
CA VAL A 121 -3.90 0.96 23.04
C VAL A 121 -4.66 0.97 24.35
N HIS A 122 -5.01 2.16 24.81
CA HIS A 122 -5.83 2.36 25.99
C HIS A 122 -7.30 2.48 25.56
N CYS A 123 -8.13 1.51 25.96
CA CYS A 123 -9.55 1.51 25.65
C CYS A 123 -10.36 1.16 26.91
N ARG A 124 -11.18 2.10 27.38
CA ARG A 124 -11.95 1.99 28.62
C ARG A 124 -11.03 1.78 29.83
N ARG A 125 -11.12 0.61 30.50
CA ARG A 125 -10.32 0.25 31.69
C ARG A 125 -9.24 -0.80 31.38
N ARG A 126 -8.92 -1.01 30.11
CA ARG A 126 -7.97 -2.03 29.68
C ARG A 126 -6.98 -1.46 28.68
N ASP A 127 -5.76 -1.94 28.80
CA ASP A 127 -4.68 -1.66 27.88
C ASP A 127 -4.35 -2.93 27.13
N CYS A 128 -4.05 -2.80 25.84
CA CYS A 128 -3.48 -3.90 25.08
C CYS A 128 -2.32 -3.40 24.22
N ARG A 129 -1.46 -4.33 23.83
CA ARG A 129 -0.37 -4.06 22.90
C ARG A 129 -0.75 -4.52 21.50
N ALA A 130 -0.43 -3.69 20.53
CA ALA A 130 -0.60 -3.94 19.11
C ALA A 130 0.68 -3.58 18.36
N PHE A 131 0.84 -4.11 17.16
CA PHE A 131 1.87 -3.65 16.22
C PHE A 131 1.29 -2.57 15.30
N LEU A 132 2.07 -1.52 15.05
CA LEU A 132 1.74 -0.50 14.06
C LEU A 132 2.16 -0.99 12.67
N GLU A 133 1.19 -1.24 11.79
CA GLU A 133 1.46 -1.61 10.40
C GLU A 133 1.74 -0.39 9.53
N ASP A 134 0.91 0.65 9.65
CA ASP A 134 1.09 1.93 8.94
C ASP A 134 0.51 3.09 9.74
N ILE A 135 1.02 4.29 9.48
CA ILE A 135 0.54 5.53 10.09
C ILE A 135 0.49 6.66 9.08
N SER A 136 -0.51 7.53 9.23
CA SER A 136 -0.69 8.79 8.52
C SER A 136 -0.98 9.91 9.51
N LEU A 137 -1.17 11.13 9.00
CA LEU A 137 -1.54 12.28 9.83
C LEU A 137 -2.84 12.07 10.61
N THR A 138 -3.78 11.30 10.07
CA THR A 138 -5.14 11.15 10.62
C THR A 138 -5.56 9.69 10.79
N GLY A 139 -4.65 8.73 10.59
CA GLY A 139 -4.99 7.32 10.68
C GLY A 139 -3.82 6.43 11.05
N ALA A 140 -4.13 5.27 11.60
CA ALA A 140 -3.17 4.19 11.86
C ALA A 140 -3.81 2.84 11.57
N ALA A 141 -3.02 1.89 11.07
CA ALA A 141 -3.39 0.49 11.00
C ALA A 141 -2.65 -0.28 12.10
N LEU A 142 -3.40 -1.01 12.91
CA LEU A 142 -2.88 -1.82 14.00
C LEU A 142 -3.12 -3.31 13.73
N LEU A 143 -2.12 -4.12 14.01
CA LEU A 143 -2.21 -5.58 14.05
C LEU A 143 -2.21 -6.04 15.51
N MET A 144 -3.29 -6.69 15.92
CA MET A 144 -3.58 -7.05 17.30
C MET A 144 -3.70 -8.57 17.40
N LYS A 145 -3.26 -9.16 18.51
CA LYS A 145 -3.58 -10.55 18.81
C LYS A 145 -5.09 -10.66 19.05
N ARG A 146 -5.72 -11.67 18.45
CA ARG A 146 -7.09 -12.04 18.74
C ARG A 146 -7.11 -12.67 20.11
N ASP A 147 -7.65 -11.93 21.08
CA ASP A 147 -7.85 -12.45 22.42
C ASP A 147 -9.25 -13.05 22.49
N HIS A 148 -9.32 -14.36 22.68
CA HIS A 148 -10.59 -15.07 22.85
C HIS A 148 -11.09 -15.00 24.30
N GLU A 149 -10.22 -14.66 25.25
CA GLU A 149 -10.48 -14.70 26.68
C GLU A 149 -10.65 -13.30 27.29
N HIS A 150 -10.01 -12.26 26.72
CA HIS A 150 -10.05 -10.90 27.26
C HIS A 150 -10.93 -9.91 26.49
N GLU A 151 -11.77 -9.21 27.25
CA GLU A 151 -12.87 -8.34 26.86
C GLU A 151 -12.51 -7.02 26.15
N MET A 152 -11.30 -6.83 25.59
CA MET A 152 -11.15 -5.70 24.65
C MET A 152 -11.88 -6.09 23.37
N ARG A 153 -13.22 -5.90 23.38
CA ARG A 153 -14.09 -6.02 22.22
C ARG A 153 -13.70 -4.90 21.27
N ALA A 154 -12.66 -5.14 20.48
CA ALA A 154 -12.23 -4.28 19.40
C ALA A 154 -13.40 -4.16 18.42
N GLN A 155 -14.12 -3.05 18.51
CA GLN A 155 -15.32 -2.77 17.76
C GLN A 155 -15.23 -1.39 17.15
N PRO A 156 -15.74 -1.21 15.92
CA PRO A 156 -15.92 0.10 15.33
C PRO A 156 -16.66 1.06 16.28
N GLY A 157 -16.22 2.31 16.33
CA GLY A 157 -16.77 3.36 17.19
C GLY A 157 -16.10 3.49 18.56
N ASN A 158 -15.30 2.51 19.01
CA ASN A 158 -14.60 2.62 20.28
C ASN A 158 -13.62 3.80 20.27
N ARG A 159 -13.74 4.67 21.28
CA ARG A 159 -12.78 5.74 21.58
C ARG A 159 -11.60 5.16 22.34
N LEU A 160 -10.41 5.59 21.97
CA LEU A 160 -9.16 5.10 22.53
C LEU A 160 -8.10 6.20 22.57
N THR A 161 -7.03 5.95 23.33
CA THR A 161 -5.79 6.71 23.27
C THR A 161 -4.62 5.79 22.96
N LEU A 162 -3.64 6.29 22.21
CA LEU A 162 -2.49 5.54 21.76
C LEU A 162 -1.20 6.15 22.29
N ASP A 163 -0.32 5.28 22.77
CA ASP A 163 1.05 5.59 23.17
C ASP A 163 2.02 4.74 22.36
N PHE A 164 2.96 5.38 21.66
CA PHE A 164 3.92 4.72 20.78
C PHE A 164 5.16 5.58 20.51
N GLU A 165 6.22 4.94 20.04
CA GLU A 165 7.47 5.57 19.65
C GLU A 165 7.87 5.08 18.26
N LEU A 166 7.97 6.00 17.29
CA LEU A 166 8.29 5.67 15.90
C LEU A 166 9.80 5.63 15.64
N ALA A 167 10.54 6.48 16.36
CA ALA A 167 11.99 6.49 16.44
C ALA A 167 12.40 7.27 17.71
N GLN A 168 13.70 7.30 18.05
CA GLN A 168 14.21 7.93 19.27
C GLN A 168 13.73 9.38 19.48
N LEU A 169 13.47 10.13 18.41
CA LEU A 169 13.01 11.53 18.47
C LEU A 169 11.49 11.71 18.32
N TYR A 170 10.75 10.63 18.03
CA TYR A 170 9.34 10.67 17.66
C TYR A 170 8.50 9.80 18.61
N ARG A 171 8.34 10.31 19.83
CA ARG A 171 7.49 9.70 20.86
C ARG A 171 6.13 10.40 20.95
N PHE A 172 5.08 9.59 20.95
CA PHE A 172 3.70 10.04 20.99
C PHE A 172 3.00 9.43 22.20
N THR A 173 2.37 10.29 22.99
CA THR A 173 1.61 9.88 24.18
C THR A 173 0.21 10.47 24.10
N HIS A 174 -0.78 9.70 24.51
CA HIS A 174 -2.19 10.05 24.59
C HIS A 174 -2.77 10.57 23.27
N VAL A 175 -2.36 9.97 22.13
CA VAL A 175 -2.95 10.31 20.83
C VAL A 175 -4.37 9.78 20.79
N LYS A 176 -5.35 10.69 20.76
CA LYS A 176 -6.77 10.31 20.72
C LYS A 176 -7.12 9.65 19.40
N GLY A 177 -7.99 8.65 19.43
CA GLY A 177 -8.44 7.95 18.24
C GLY A 177 -9.82 7.31 18.37
N ILE A 178 -10.38 6.92 17.23
CA ILE A 178 -11.59 6.10 17.13
C ILE A 178 -11.30 4.91 16.21
N MET A 179 -11.64 3.72 16.67
CA MET A 179 -11.59 2.51 15.86
C MET A 179 -12.64 2.57 14.74
N CYS A 180 -12.23 2.51 13.48
CA CYS A 180 -13.11 2.61 12.32
C CYS A 180 -13.55 1.25 11.79
N TYR A 181 -12.65 0.28 11.78
CA TYR A 181 -12.95 -1.09 11.38
C TYR A 181 -12.06 -2.07 12.12
N VAL A 182 -12.52 -3.32 12.22
CA VAL A 182 -11.75 -4.46 12.70
C VAL A 182 -12.06 -5.63 11.79
N ARG A 183 -11.03 -6.31 11.29
CA ARG A 183 -11.19 -7.52 10.46
C ARG A 183 -10.20 -8.59 10.89
N PRO A 184 -10.57 -9.88 10.84
CA PRO A 184 -9.62 -10.96 11.09
C PRO A 184 -8.54 -10.99 10.00
N VAL A 185 -7.33 -11.39 10.41
CA VAL A 185 -6.20 -11.70 9.53
C VAL A 185 -5.69 -13.08 9.95
N GLY A 186 -6.16 -14.11 9.25
CA GLY A 186 -6.00 -15.49 9.72
C GLY A 186 -6.78 -15.77 11.01
N GLU A 187 -6.35 -16.79 11.74
CA GLU A 187 -7.08 -17.26 12.93
C GLU A 187 -6.73 -16.43 14.18
N ALA A 188 -5.47 -16.04 14.33
CA ALA A 188 -4.91 -15.50 15.57
C ALA A 188 -4.78 -13.97 15.63
N LEU A 189 -5.02 -13.25 14.52
CA LEU A 189 -4.77 -11.81 14.44
C LEU A 189 -6.00 -11.03 13.98
N LEU A 190 -6.08 -9.79 14.44
CA LEU A 190 -7.04 -8.78 14.03
C LEU A 190 -6.31 -7.57 13.45
N LYS A 191 -6.76 -7.07 12.31
CA LYS A 191 -6.35 -5.78 11.77
C LYS A 191 -7.40 -4.74 12.10
N ALA A 192 -6.98 -3.68 12.79
CA ALA A 192 -7.82 -2.57 13.18
C ALA A 192 -7.38 -1.29 12.48
N GLY A 193 -8.32 -0.59 11.83
CA GLY A 193 -8.09 0.74 11.30
C GLY A 193 -8.55 1.78 12.31
N ILE A 194 -7.66 2.72 12.68
CA ILE A 194 -7.93 3.78 13.64
C ILE A 194 -7.91 5.12 12.92
N ARG A 195 -8.90 5.98 13.20
CA ARG A 195 -8.84 7.42 12.88
C ARG A 195 -8.25 8.15 14.07
N LEU A 196 -7.18 8.91 13.83
CA LEU A 196 -6.44 9.66 14.83
C LEU A 196 -6.93 11.11 14.90
N PHE A 197 -6.84 11.69 16.08
CA PHE A 197 -7.12 13.09 16.39
C PHE A 197 -5.92 13.68 17.14
N PRO A 198 -4.76 13.82 16.48
CA PRO A 198 -3.58 14.38 17.11
C PRO A 198 -3.80 15.85 17.48
N THR A 199 -3.16 16.30 18.54
CA THR A 199 -3.00 17.73 18.82
C THR A 199 -2.15 18.39 17.74
N MET A 200 -2.18 19.72 17.63
CA MET A 200 -1.35 20.46 16.66
C MET A 200 0.14 20.13 16.77
N LYS A 201 0.65 19.94 18.00
CA LYS A 201 2.05 19.55 18.24
C LYS A 201 2.34 18.14 17.70
N GLN A 202 1.49 17.17 18.05
CA GLN A 202 1.61 15.78 17.58
C GLN A 202 1.48 15.71 16.06
N ALA A 203 0.56 16.47 15.46
CA ALA A 203 0.36 16.54 14.01
C ALA A 203 1.62 17.02 13.28
N ARG A 204 2.28 18.09 13.78
CA ARG A 204 3.56 18.56 13.23
C ARG A 204 4.66 17.52 13.34
N GLN A 205 4.76 16.83 14.48
CA GLN A 205 5.73 15.76 14.67
C GLN A 205 5.47 14.57 13.76
N LEU A 206 4.21 14.15 13.61
CA LEU A 206 3.80 13.08 12.68
C LEU A 206 4.13 13.47 11.24
N GLN A 207 3.83 14.70 10.82
CA GLN A 207 4.13 15.17 9.47
C GLN A 207 5.64 15.14 9.19
N ALA A 208 6.47 15.60 10.13
CA ALA A 208 7.92 15.55 9.99
C ALA A 208 8.43 14.11 9.90
N TYR A 209 7.91 13.21 10.74
CA TYR A 209 8.25 11.79 10.68
C TYR A 209 7.84 11.14 9.35
N ILE A 210 6.61 11.38 8.88
CA ILE A 210 6.09 10.82 7.63
C ILE A 210 6.96 11.27 6.45
N ALA A 211 7.30 12.55 6.39
CA ALA A 211 8.17 13.09 5.34
C ALA A 211 9.56 12.43 5.37
N TRP A 212 10.19 12.33 6.55
CA TRP A 212 11.48 11.65 6.69
C TRP A 212 11.41 10.17 6.28
N ARG A 213 10.41 9.44 6.77
CA ARG A 213 10.27 8.01 6.48
C ARG A 213 9.94 7.75 5.00
N ARG A 214 9.23 8.66 4.34
CA ARG A 214 8.98 8.60 2.90
C ARG A 214 10.28 8.61 2.11
N GLU A 215 11.18 9.55 2.40
CA GLU A 215 12.48 9.62 1.73
C GLU A 215 13.29 8.34 1.96
N GLU A 216 13.31 7.80 3.19
CA GLU A 216 13.97 6.51 3.45
C GLU A 216 13.35 5.36 2.64
N ILE A 217 12.02 5.29 2.50
CA ILE A 217 11.37 4.25 1.69
C ILE A 217 11.75 4.39 0.21
N LEU A 218 11.82 5.62 -0.31
CA LEU A 218 12.26 5.86 -1.70
C LEU A 218 13.72 5.45 -1.91
N ASP A 219 14.60 5.73 -0.94
CA ASP A 219 15.99 5.28 -0.95
C ASP A 219 16.09 3.74 -0.91
N GLU A 220 15.28 3.07 -0.09
CA GLU A 220 15.21 1.60 -0.03
C GLU A 220 14.80 0.99 -1.38
N VAL A 221 13.83 1.60 -2.07
CA VAL A 221 13.40 1.20 -3.42
C VAL A 221 14.56 1.36 -4.40
N ASN A 222 15.26 2.50 -4.36
CA ASN A 222 16.38 2.76 -5.25
C ASN A 222 17.56 1.80 -5.00
N GLN A 223 17.89 1.52 -3.74
CA GLN A 223 18.92 0.54 -3.39
C GLN A 223 18.55 -0.87 -3.83
N SER A 224 17.27 -1.25 -3.71
CA SER A 224 16.78 -2.55 -4.20
C SER A 224 16.94 -2.68 -5.71
N PHE A 225 16.70 -1.59 -6.46
CA PHE A 225 16.96 -1.52 -7.89
C PHE A 225 18.44 -1.68 -8.24
N ILE A 226 19.34 -0.95 -7.57
CA ILE A 226 20.78 -1.06 -7.80
C ILE A 226 21.27 -2.49 -7.54
N LYS A 227 20.84 -3.13 -6.44
CA LYS A 227 21.22 -4.50 -6.09
C LYS A 227 20.76 -5.53 -7.13
N ARG A 228 19.56 -5.36 -7.71
CA ARG A 228 19.05 -6.28 -8.75
C ARG A 228 19.76 -6.14 -10.10
N ARG A 229 20.34 -4.97 -10.39
CA ARG A 229 21.11 -4.72 -11.62
C ARG A 229 22.61 -4.96 -11.48
N ALA A 230 23.12 -5.09 -10.26
CA ALA A 230 24.52 -5.42 -10.05
C ALA A 230 24.82 -6.74 -10.80
N PRO A 231 25.86 -6.78 -11.66
CA PRO A 231 26.25 -8.02 -12.30
C PRO A 231 26.49 -9.06 -11.22
N ARG A 232 25.93 -10.26 -11.37
CA ARG A 232 26.22 -11.36 -10.45
C ARG A 232 27.74 -11.55 -10.48
N GLY A 233 28.40 -11.21 -9.37
CA GLY A 233 29.83 -11.40 -9.24
C GLY A 233 30.18 -12.86 -9.53
N VAL A 234 31.40 -13.09 -10.00
CA VAL A 234 31.94 -14.42 -10.33
C VAL A 234 31.71 -15.45 -9.19
N GLU A 235 31.59 -14.99 -7.95
CA GLU A 235 31.23 -15.79 -6.76
C GLU A 235 29.90 -16.56 -6.91
N ALA A 236 28.92 -16.05 -7.65
CA ALA A 236 27.64 -16.73 -7.90
C ALA A 236 27.72 -17.87 -8.94
N LEU A 237 28.88 -18.06 -9.59
CA LEU A 237 29.15 -19.19 -10.49
C LEU A 237 29.86 -20.35 -9.79
N PHE A 238 30.30 -20.15 -8.54
CA PHE A 238 31.09 -21.12 -7.78
C PHE A 238 30.37 -21.69 -6.54
N PHE A 239 29.06 -21.42 -6.38
CA PHE A 239 28.19 -22.04 -5.38
C PHE A 239 26.86 -22.48 -6.01
#